data_AF-A0A521K8X7-F1
#
_entry.id   AF-A0A521K8X7-F1
#
_cell.length_a   1.000
_cell.length_b   1.000
_cell.length_c   1.000
_cell.angle_alpha   90.00
_cell.angle_beta   90.00
_cell.angle_gamma   90.00
#
_symmetry.space_group_name_H-M   'P 1'
#
loop_
_entity.id
_entity.type
_entity.pdbx_description
1 polymer ?
#
loop_
_entity_poly.entity_id
_entity_poly.type
_entity_poly.pdbx_seq_one_letter_code
_entity_poly.pdbx_strand_id
1 'polypeptide(L)'
;MNKSKWFALVFGILLLSGGYATYARTQNHFERSRLIVTNPVQHISNIAPQGALHVPFTKVNLTARGTDIIVNKITVVRTGPADDGAFEDIVLLNSEGEVLGDGSLDGEHTVHFSEPIYIPRNTTIRLTVAANMAEDLAEFEGQISALVITDIQASGFLPVNLKP
;
A
#
# COMPACT_ATOMS: atom_id res chain seq x y z
N MET A 1 -14.32 -25.63 -63.95
CA MET A 1 -15.41 -24.63 -63.90
C MET A 1 -15.14 -23.71 -62.70
N ASN A 2 -14.94 -22.40 -62.97
CA ASN A 2 -14.96 -21.19 -62.11
C ASN A 2 -15.14 -21.33 -60.58
N LYS A 3 -14.67 -20.47 -59.66
CA LYS A 3 -13.79 -19.28 -59.60
C LYS A 3 -13.79 -18.87 -58.10
N SER A 4 -12.65 -18.42 -57.58
CA SER A 4 -12.44 -17.39 -56.52
C SER A 4 -13.45 -17.17 -55.37
N LYS A 5 -12.94 -17.05 -54.13
CA LYS A 5 -12.79 -15.75 -53.41
C LYS A 5 -12.22 -15.92 -51.99
N TRP A 6 -11.22 -15.09 -51.69
CA TRP A 6 -10.68 -14.77 -50.37
C TRP A 6 -11.48 -13.61 -49.72
N PHE A 7 -11.23 -13.37 -48.41
CA PHE A 7 -11.53 -12.17 -47.59
C PHE A 7 -12.97 -11.92 -47.10
N ALA A 8 -13.17 -11.81 -45.77
CA ALA A 8 -13.19 -10.51 -45.08
C ALA A 8 -13.57 -10.65 -43.59
N LEU A 9 -12.69 -10.10 -42.74
CA LEU A 9 -12.97 -9.59 -41.41
C LEU A 9 -14.09 -8.53 -41.52
N VAL A 10 -15.18 -8.66 -40.76
CA VAL A 10 -16.15 -7.57 -40.58
C VAL A 10 -16.29 -7.30 -39.09
N PHE A 11 -15.74 -6.15 -38.69
CA PHE A 11 -16.05 -5.45 -37.46
C PHE A 11 -17.56 -5.19 -37.40
N GLY A 12 -18.24 -5.75 -36.41
CA GLY A 12 -19.60 -5.36 -36.04
C GLY A 12 -19.59 -4.50 -34.79
N ILE A 13 -19.38 -3.18 -34.94
CA ILE A 13 -19.88 -2.20 -33.96
C ILE A 13 -21.38 -2.06 -34.25
N LEU A 14 -22.19 -2.54 -33.32
CA LEU A 14 -23.62 -2.23 -33.27
C LEU A 14 -23.88 -1.47 -31.96
N LEU A 15 -23.94 -0.16 -32.07
CA LEU A 15 -24.55 0.70 -31.06
C LEU A 15 -26.01 0.90 -31.46
N LEU A 16 -26.94 0.55 -30.56
CA LEU A 16 -28.05 1.41 -30.15
C LEU A 16 -28.86 0.76 -28.99
N SER A 17 -28.76 1.46 -27.86
CA SER A 17 -29.75 1.68 -26.80
C SER A 17 -30.57 0.51 -26.24
N GLY A 18 -30.31 0.20 -24.95
CA GLY A 18 -31.28 -0.44 -24.06
C GLY A 18 -30.82 -1.72 -23.35
N GLY A 19 -29.52 -1.88 -23.08
CA GLY A 19 -28.98 -3.08 -22.44
C GLY A 19 -28.46 -2.84 -21.03
N TYR A 20 -29.07 -3.42 -20.01
CA TYR A 20 -28.30 -3.95 -18.88
C TYR A 20 -27.95 -5.39 -19.25
N ALA A 21 -26.95 -5.54 -20.12
CA ALA A 21 -26.36 -6.83 -20.39
C ALA A 21 -25.77 -7.34 -19.07
N THR A 22 -26.36 -8.40 -18.54
CA THR A 22 -25.75 -9.24 -17.52
C THR A 22 -24.40 -9.67 -18.06
N TYR A 23 -23.33 -9.00 -17.63
CA TYR A 23 -21.97 -9.42 -17.90
C TYR A 23 -21.80 -10.78 -17.22
N ALA A 24 -21.91 -11.85 -18.00
CA ALA A 24 -21.31 -13.12 -17.67
C ALA A 24 -19.80 -12.90 -17.66
N ARG A 25 -19.29 -12.36 -16.54
CA ARG A 25 -17.88 -12.44 -16.22
C ARG A 25 -17.64 -13.92 -15.97
N THR A 26 -17.07 -14.59 -16.95
CA THR A 26 -16.32 -15.83 -16.75
C THR A 26 -15.42 -15.58 -15.55
N GLN A 27 -15.84 -16.09 -14.38
CA GLN A 27 -14.99 -16.18 -13.20
C GLN A 27 -13.95 -17.21 -13.57
N ASN A 28 -12.93 -16.77 -14.30
CA ASN A 28 -11.63 -17.39 -14.26
C ASN A 28 -11.21 -17.28 -12.78
N HIS A 29 -11.61 -18.30 -12.02
CA HIS A 29 -11.19 -18.62 -10.68
C HIS A 29 -9.73 -19.05 -10.75
N PHE A 30 -8.88 -18.15 -11.24
CA PHE A 30 -7.53 -18.08 -10.74
C PHE A 30 -7.70 -17.63 -9.30
N GLU A 31 -7.24 -18.46 -8.38
CA GLU A 31 -6.85 -18.09 -7.02
C GLU A 31 -5.86 -16.93 -7.12
N ARG A 32 -6.37 -15.72 -7.36
CA ARG A 32 -5.55 -14.54 -7.61
C ARG A 32 -4.93 -14.18 -6.28
N SER A 33 -3.66 -14.56 -6.15
CA SER A 33 -2.71 -13.94 -5.24
C SER A 33 -3.00 -12.45 -5.15
N ARG A 34 -3.49 -12.01 -3.98
CA ARG A 34 -3.98 -10.64 -3.80
C ARG A 34 -3.53 -10.13 -2.44
N LEU A 35 -2.85 -8.99 -2.45
CA LEU A 35 -2.66 -8.17 -1.27
C LEU A 35 -3.93 -7.34 -1.04
N ILE A 36 -4.49 -7.42 0.16
CA ILE A 36 -5.62 -6.59 0.57
C ILE A 36 -5.11 -5.64 1.65
N VAL A 37 -5.27 -4.35 1.39
CA VAL A 37 -5.01 -3.26 2.34
C VAL A 37 -6.33 -2.87 2.97
N THR A 38 -6.43 -2.94 4.29
CA THR A 38 -7.66 -2.63 5.05
C THR A 38 -7.35 -1.81 6.29
N ASN A 39 -8.38 -1.11 6.79
CA ASN A 39 -8.31 -0.28 7.99
C ASN A 39 -7.13 0.72 8.02
N PRO A 40 -6.90 1.53 6.96
CA PRO A 40 -6.03 2.70 7.12
C PRO A 40 -6.70 3.63 8.13
N VAL A 41 -6.23 3.62 9.38
CA VAL A 41 -6.69 4.53 10.42
C VAL A 41 -5.55 5.48 10.70
N GLN A 42 -5.75 6.74 10.34
CA GLN A 42 -4.93 7.81 10.87
C GLN A 42 -5.31 7.97 12.35
N HIS A 43 -4.32 7.93 13.23
CA HIS A 43 -4.52 8.21 14.64
C HIS A 43 -5.03 9.65 14.82
N ILE A 44 -5.86 9.84 15.85
CA ILE A 44 -6.37 11.15 16.24
C ILE A 44 -5.14 12.04 16.53
N SER A 45 -5.19 13.30 16.10
CA SER A 45 -4.14 14.28 16.38
C SER A 45 -3.88 14.34 17.89
N ASN A 46 -2.74 13.80 18.31
CA ASN A 46 -2.28 13.83 19.68
C ASN A 46 -1.14 14.84 19.79
N ILE A 47 -1.00 15.46 20.96
CA ILE A 47 0.19 16.25 21.28
C ILE A 47 1.36 15.26 21.33
N ALA A 48 2.35 15.49 20.47
CA ALA A 48 3.59 14.73 20.46
C ALA A 48 4.58 15.39 21.43
N PRO A 49 4.99 14.70 22.52
CA PRO A 49 5.97 15.26 23.43
C PRO A 49 7.34 15.41 22.76
N GLN A 50 8.11 16.39 23.22
CA GLN A 50 9.51 16.58 22.82
C GLN A 50 10.34 15.32 23.11
N GLY A 51 11.14 14.88 22.13
CA GLY A 51 11.94 13.65 22.20
C GLY A 51 11.12 12.36 22.34
N ALA A 52 9.81 12.37 22.09
CA ALA A 52 8.99 11.17 22.17
C ALA A 52 9.33 10.19 21.04
N LEU A 53 9.49 8.92 21.39
CA LEU A 53 9.73 7.85 20.43
C LEU A 53 8.42 7.14 20.06
N HIS A 54 8.37 6.65 18.81
CA HIS A 54 7.29 5.81 18.29
C HIS A 54 5.89 6.42 18.42
N VAL A 55 5.76 7.74 18.21
CA VAL A 55 4.46 8.43 18.19
C VAL A 55 3.65 7.92 17.00
N PRO A 56 2.53 7.20 17.19
CA PRO A 56 1.83 6.52 16.11
C PRO A 56 0.98 7.48 15.26
N PHE A 57 1.15 7.43 13.94
CA PHE A 57 0.40 8.26 12.98
C PHE A 57 -0.62 7.47 12.16
N THR A 58 -0.20 6.37 11.53
CA THR A 58 -1.08 5.60 10.63
C THR A 58 -0.95 4.11 10.92
N LYS A 59 -2.10 3.43 11.06
CA LYS A 59 -2.15 1.97 11.15
C LYS A 59 -2.76 1.39 9.89
N VAL A 60 -2.22 0.25 9.44
CA VAL A 60 -2.74 -0.48 8.28
C VAL A 60 -2.67 -1.99 8.51
N ASN A 61 -3.69 -2.70 8.02
CA ASN A 61 -3.69 -4.15 7.98
C ASN A 61 -3.38 -4.62 6.55
N LEU A 62 -2.32 -5.39 6.40
CA LEU A 62 -1.94 -6.02 5.13
C LEU A 62 -2.28 -7.51 5.19
N THR A 63 -3.14 -7.96 4.29
CA THR A 63 -3.57 -9.36 4.24
C THR A 63 -3.17 -10.01 2.93
N ALA A 64 -2.38 -11.08 3.00
CA ALA A 64 -2.06 -11.91 1.85
C ALA A 64 -3.16 -12.95 1.62
N ARG A 65 -3.72 -13.03 0.41
CA ARG A 65 -4.70 -14.05 0.04
C ARG A 65 -4.17 -14.91 -1.09
N GLY A 66 -4.32 -16.22 -0.97
CA GLY A 66 -3.98 -17.21 -2.01
C GLY A 66 -2.52 -17.66 -2.02
N THR A 67 -1.56 -16.78 -1.71
CA THR A 67 -0.12 -17.08 -1.71
C THR A 67 0.65 -16.23 -0.70
N ASP A 68 1.92 -16.54 -0.52
CA ASP A 68 2.88 -15.71 0.22
C ASP A 68 3.20 -14.44 -0.57
N ILE A 69 3.16 -13.31 0.13
CA ILE A 69 3.44 -11.99 -0.45
C ILE A 69 4.66 -11.40 0.24
N ILE A 70 5.56 -10.83 -0.55
CA ILE A 70 6.70 -10.05 -0.08
C ILE A 70 6.40 -8.59 -0.41
N VAL A 71 6.32 -7.74 0.61
CA VAL A 71 6.28 -6.28 0.45
C VAL A 71 7.72 -5.80 0.35
N ASN A 72 8.10 -5.20 -0.78
CA ASN A 72 9.47 -4.78 -1.06
C ASN A 72 9.69 -3.29 -0.82
N LYS A 73 8.62 -2.48 -0.90
CA LYS A 73 8.69 -1.05 -0.65
C LYS A 73 7.40 -0.54 -0.05
N ILE A 74 7.51 0.28 0.99
CA ILE A 74 6.41 1.11 1.50
C ILE A 74 6.86 2.56 1.42
N THR A 75 6.06 3.39 0.77
CA THR A 75 6.29 4.84 0.69
C THR A 75 5.33 5.54 1.64
N VAL A 76 5.88 6.37 2.52
CA VAL A 76 5.13 7.23 3.42
C VAL A 76 5.44 8.68 3.09
N VAL A 77 4.40 9.52 3.08
CA VAL A 77 4.51 10.95 2.83
C VAL A 77 3.97 11.70 4.04
N ARG A 78 4.70 12.71 4.48
CA ARG A 78 4.21 13.69 5.44
C ARG A 78 3.31 14.70 4.73
N THR A 79 2.15 14.94 5.32
CA THR A 79 1.18 15.91 4.85
C THR A 79 0.77 16.84 6.00
N GLY A 80 0.21 17.99 5.65
CA GLY A 80 -0.15 19.03 6.63
C GLY A 80 0.94 20.08 6.80
N PRO A 81 0.64 21.15 7.57
CA PRO A 81 1.49 22.34 7.67
C PRO A 81 2.72 22.18 8.58
N ALA A 82 2.98 21.00 9.16
CA ALA A 82 4.18 20.79 9.97
C ALA A 82 5.46 20.89 9.15
N ASP A 83 6.57 21.19 9.83
CA ASP A 83 7.92 21.13 9.29
C ASP A 83 8.46 19.69 9.36
N ASP A 84 9.38 19.33 8.48
CA ASP A 84 10.09 18.04 8.55
C ASP A 84 10.98 17.97 9.79
N GLY A 85 11.53 19.11 10.23
CA GLY A 85 12.40 19.22 11.40
C GLY A 85 11.73 18.86 12.73
N ALA A 86 10.41 18.74 12.77
CA ALA A 86 9.69 18.22 13.93
C ALA A 86 9.94 16.71 14.14
N PHE A 87 10.42 16.00 13.13
CA PHE A 87 10.67 14.57 13.13
C PHE A 87 12.17 14.28 13.06
N GLU A 88 12.66 13.45 13.98
CA GLU A 88 14.03 12.91 13.89
C GLU A 88 14.09 11.83 12.81
N ASP A 89 13.16 10.88 12.87
CA ASP A 89 12.95 9.85 11.86
C ASP A 89 11.49 9.37 11.85
N ILE A 90 11.16 8.63 10.79
CA ILE A 90 9.92 7.89 10.67
C ILE A 90 10.23 6.40 10.78
N VAL A 91 9.47 5.70 11.61
CA VAL A 91 9.62 4.25 11.83
C VAL A 91 8.39 3.50 11.39
N LEU A 92 8.61 2.27 10.91
CA LEU A 92 7.59 1.30 10.61
C LEU A 92 7.60 0.20 11.67
N LEU A 93 6.52 0.08 12.43
CA LEU A 93 6.39 -0.88 13.53
C LEU A 93 5.47 -2.04 13.16
N ASN A 94 5.77 -3.23 13.69
CA ASN A 94 4.86 -4.37 13.65
C ASN A 94 3.81 -4.32 14.79
N SER A 95 3.00 -5.37 14.94
CA SER A 95 1.97 -5.43 15.98
C SER A 95 2.50 -5.53 17.41
N GLU A 96 3.77 -5.90 17.58
CA GLU A 96 4.44 -6.07 18.87
C GLU A 96 5.25 -4.82 19.25
N GLY A 97 5.30 -3.82 18.36
CA GLY A 97 6.05 -2.58 18.55
C GLY A 97 7.52 -2.69 18.12
N GLU A 98 7.90 -3.77 17.44
CA GLU A 98 9.25 -3.92 16.88
C GLU A 98 9.40 -3.08 15.62
N VAL A 99 10.58 -2.45 15.48
CA VAL A 99 10.94 -1.65 14.30
C VAL A 99 11.30 -2.58 13.15
N LEU A 100 10.54 -2.49 12.06
CA LEU A 100 10.80 -3.20 10.80
C LEU A 100 11.62 -2.37 9.83
N GLY A 101 11.72 -1.06 10.06
CA GLY A 101 12.54 -0.14 9.30
C GLY A 101 12.35 1.29 9.79
N ASP A 102 13.34 2.13 9.50
CA ASP A 102 13.42 3.54 9.87
C ASP A 102 13.95 4.37 8.68
N GLY A 103 13.71 5.67 8.72
CA GLY A 103 14.28 6.61 7.75
C GLY A 103 13.78 8.04 7.94
N SER A 104 14.58 9.00 7.49
CA SER A 104 14.22 10.43 7.52
C SER A 104 13.39 10.84 6.30
N LEU A 105 12.64 11.94 6.44
CA LEU A 105 11.94 12.58 5.33
C LEU A 105 12.95 13.22 4.37
N ASP A 106 12.74 13.05 3.07
CA ASP A 106 13.50 13.72 2.02
C ASP A 106 12.91 15.10 1.66
N GLY A 107 13.50 15.76 0.66
CA GLY A 107 13.04 17.08 0.19
C GLY A 107 11.63 17.09 -0.44
N GLU A 108 11.03 15.93 -0.67
CA GLU A 108 9.64 15.77 -1.10
C GLU A 108 8.73 15.33 0.06
N HIS A 109 9.19 15.50 1.31
CA HIS A 109 8.50 15.10 2.53
C HIS A 109 8.14 13.60 2.52
N THR A 110 9.00 12.78 1.92
CA THR A 110 8.76 11.37 1.66
C THR A 110 9.81 10.51 2.35
N VAL A 111 9.41 9.32 2.82
CA VAL A 111 10.30 8.27 3.31
C VAL A 111 9.96 6.94 2.63
N HIS A 112 10.99 6.14 2.41
CA HIS A 112 10.90 4.85 1.73
C HIS A 112 11.45 3.71 2.59
N PHE A 113 10.58 2.81 3.02
CA PHE A 113 10.99 1.57 3.68
C PHE A 113 11.18 0.48 2.63
N SER A 114 12.42 0.00 2.46
CA SER A 114 12.76 -0.98 1.42
C SER A 114 13.15 -2.36 1.98
N GLU A 115 13.09 -2.55 3.29
CA GLU A 115 13.32 -3.85 3.92
C GLU A 115 12.14 -4.78 3.60
N PRO A 116 12.39 -6.01 3.08
CA PRO A 116 11.33 -6.92 2.69
C PRO A 116 10.51 -7.42 3.88
N ILE A 117 9.19 -7.26 3.80
CA ILE A 117 8.24 -7.80 4.79
C ILE A 117 7.52 -9.01 4.21
N TYR A 118 7.71 -10.16 4.86
CA TYR A 118 7.08 -11.42 4.46
C TYR A 118 5.70 -11.57 5.10
N ILE A 119 4.68 -11.75 4.26
CA ILE A 119 3.30 -12.00 4.68
C ILE A 119 2.92 -13.40 4.22
N PRO A 120 2.91 -14.40 5.13
CA PRO A 120 2.49 -15.75 4.77
C PRO A 120 1.07 -15.78 4.21
N ARG A 121 0.81 -16.73 3.32
CA ARG A 121 -0.50 -16.98 2.72
C ARG A 121 -1.61 -16.96 3.76
N ASN A 122 -2.69 -16.24 3.45
CA ASN A 122 -3.90 -16.17 4.25
C ASN A 122 -3.70 -15.59 5.66
N THR A 123 -2.60 -14.88 5.90
CA THR A 123 -2.35 -14.16 7.15
C THR A 123 -2.53 -12.66 6.97
N THR A 124 -2.73 -11.98 8.11
CA THR A 124 -2.79 -10.52 8.20
C THR A 124 -1.67 -10.06 9.11
N ILE A 125 -0.83 -9.16 8.62
CA ILE A 125 0.09 -8.40 9.47
C ILE A 125 -0.48 -7.00 9.71
N ARG A 126 -0.17 -6.43 10.87
CA ARG A 126 -0.53 -5.07 11.21
C ARG A 126 0.73 -4.23 11.27
N LEU A 127 0.69 -3.11 10.57
CA LEU A 127 1.79 -2.15 10.54
C LEU A 127 1.33 -0.83 11.13
N THR A 128 2.24 -0.17 11.83
CA THR A 128 2.07 1.19 12.34
C THR A 128 3.20 2.06 11.81
N VAL A 129 2.85 3.09 11.06
CA VAL A 129 3.74 4.21 10.78
C VAL A 129 3.75 5.10 12.01
N ALA A 130 4.91 5.29 12.59
CA ALA A 130 5.14 6.14 13.74
C ALA A 130 6.34 7.05 13.48
N ALA A 131 6.56 8.05 14.33
CA ALA A 131 7.71 8.93 14.23
C ALA A 131 8.42 9.08 15.57
N ASN A 132 9.72 9.27 15.50
CA ASN A 132 10.52 9.78 16.60
C ASN A 132 10.56 11.30 16.47
N MET A 133 10.18 11.99 17.54
CA MET A 133 10.11 13.45 17.55
C MET A 133 11.47 14.04 17.86
N ALA A 134 11.79 15.19 17.26
CA ALA A 134 13.05 15.87 17.53
C ALA A 134 13.25 16.17 19.02
N GLU A 135 14.52 16.22 19.45
CA GLU A 135 14.91 16.50 20.83
C GLU A 135 14.52 17.90 21.29
N ASP A 136 14.34 18.85 20.39
CA ASP A 136 13.81 20.20 20.64
C ASP A 136 12.67 20.49 19.67
N LEU A 137 11.49 20.82 20.21
CA LEU A 137 10.29 21.13 19.44
C LEU A 137 9.81 22.57 19.61
N ALA A 138 10.59 23.45 20.25
CA ALA A 138 10.14 24.81 20.57
C ALA A 138 9.71 25.62 19.32
N GLU A 139 10.33 25.37 18.16
CA GLU A 139 9.98 26.01 16.89
C GLU A 139 8.80 25.34 16.15
N PHE A 140 8.40 24.15 16.60
CA PHE A 140 7.38 23.32 15.95
C PHE A 140 6.07 23.20 16.76
N GLU A 141 5.96 23.97 17.85
CA GLU A 141 4.78 23.95 18.72
C GLU A 141 3.48 24.29 17.96
N GLY A 142 2.43 23.50 18.22
CA GLY A 142 1.11 23.72 17.61
C GLY A 142 1.00 23.32 16.14
N GLN A 143 2.05 22.76 15.54
CA GLN A 143 1.98 22.23 14.18
C GLN A 143 1.14 20.95 14.13
N ILE A 144 0.47 20.75 12.99
CA ILE A 144 -0.36 19.58 12.73
C ILE A 144 0.23 18.84 11.54
N SER A 145 0.43 17.54 11.70
CA SER A 145 0.99 16.68 10.67
C SER A 145 0.23 15.38 10.54
N ALA A 146 0.38 14.74 9.40
CA ALA A 146 -0.10 13.40 9.12
C ALA A 146 0.94 12.64 8.31
N LEU A 147 1.22 11.39 8.67
CA LEU A 147 2.07 10.49 7.89
C LEU A 147 1.18 9.47 7.19
N VAL A 148 1.15 9.49 5.86
CA VAL A 148 0.22 8.70 5.06
C VAL A 148 1.00 7.73 4.19
N ILE A 149 0.57 6.47 4.15
CA ILE A 149 1.10 5.49 3.19
C ILE A 149 0.52 5.80 1.81
N THR A 150 1.36 6.16 0.85
CA THR A 150 0.94 6.53 -0.51
C THR A 150 1.17 5.42 -1.54
N ASP A 151 2.17 4.56 -1.32
CA ASP A 151 2.48 3.44 -2.21
C ASP A 151 2.97 2.22 -1.42
N ILE A 152 2.58 1.03 -1.90
CA ILE A 152 3.04 -0.26 -1.38
C ILE A 152 3.38 -1.14 -2.59
N GLN A 153 4.65 -1.47 -2.76
CA GLN A 153 5.14 -2.35 -3.81
C GLN A 153 5.32 -3.75 -3.26
N ALA A 154 4.57 -4.71 -3.81
CA ALA A 154 4.59 -6.08 -3.35
C ALA A 154 4.66 -7.07 -4.52
N SER A 155 5.36 -8.19 -4.30
CA SER A 155 5.43 -9.32 -5.21
C SER A 155 4.80 -10.55 -4.55
N GLY A 156 4.08 -11.36 -5.33
CA GLY A 156 3.50 -12.62 -4.87
C GLY A 156 4.04 -13.78 -5.68
N PHE A 157 4.24 -14.93 -5.04
CA PHE A 157 4.56 -16.15 -5.77
C PHE A 157 3.29 -16.73 -6.38
N LEU A 158 3.24 -16.95 -7.69
CA LEU A 158 2.19 -17.77 -8.27
C LEU A 158 2.60 -19.24 -8.13
N PRO A 159 1.80 -20.12 -7.51
CA PRO A 159 2.08 -21.54 -7.57
C PRO A 159 2.04 -21.98 -9.04
N VAL A 160 3.17 -22.46 -9.57
CA VAL A 160 3.23 -23.04 -10.91
C VAL A 160 2.45 -24.35 -10.85
N ASN A 161 1.26 -24.35 -11.43
CA ASN A 161 0.44 -25.54 -11.56
C ASN A 161 0.94 -26.33 -12.78
N LEU A 162 2.00 -27.13 -12.61
CA LEU A 162 2.39 -28.12 -13.62
C LEU A 162 1.34 -29.22 -13.59
N LYS A 163 0.36 -29.16 -14.50
CA LYS A 163 -0.36 -30.39 -14.86
C LYS A 163 0.64 -31.34 -15.53
N PRO A 164 0.67 -32.63 -15.14
CA PRO A 164 1.43 -33.64 -15.87
C PRO A 164 0.94 -33.77 -17.31
#